data_AF-A0A968DKK1-F1
#
_entry.id   AF-A0A968DKK1-F1
#
_cell.length_a   1.000
_cell.length_b   1.000
_cell.length_c   1.000
_cell.angle_alpha   90.00
_cell.angle_beta   90.00
_cell.angle_gamma   90.00
#
_symmetry.space_group_name_H-M   'P 1'
#
loop_
_entity.id
_entity.type
_entity.pdbx_description
1 polymer ?
#
loop_
_entity_poly.entity_id
_entity_poly.type
_entity_poly.pdbx_seq_one_letter_code
_entity_poly.pdbx_strand_id
1 'polypeptide(L)'
;MKKTDFLLCMLIVFLLVSIALIVKGTTISSPDKKALLEHYGYSANTPEQIIEATKSENYVVRLTALELLTQRTGEKAIPILKGSLNDLEFEVRWRAAHLLGTLDDKGGLERMRQDLREFAPNNGAPVPSDPNLVDPNEIKEQEGKRNLRLYNALRAAKVLAELGDRRGYELAAGMALEGSWVLQRYEAIFTLIEIAKAGETVLQAELLDPVFILCAVAESEKNEHVIYLLTNQVQKNLDDDTAIQIIEAAKNSHNLSEKARRVVQIYLDIVWARKKAAEDKLKD
;
A
#
# COMPACT_ATOMS: atom_id res chain seq x y z
N MET A 1 -8.80 19.31 25.27
CA MET A 1 -8.16 18.40 24.30
C MET A 1 -7.14 19.19 23.51
N LYS A 2 -5.88 18.75 23.45
CA LYS A 2 -4.85 19.46 22.70
C LYS A 2 -5.07 19.25 21.20
N LYS A 3 -4.64 20.20 20.36
CA LYS A 3 -4.80 20.15 18.89
C LYS A 3 -4.17 18.88 18.27
N THR A 4 -3.18 18.30 18.95
CA THR A 4 -2.52 17.02 18.63
C THR A 4 -3.41 15.79 18.87
N ASP A 5 -4.26 15.83 19.90
CA ASP A 5 -5.16 14.71 20.23
C ASP A 5 -6.32 14.62 19.24
N PHE A 6 -6.73 15.76 18.67
CA PHE A 6 -7.76 15.81 17.63
C PHE A 6 -7.27 15.24 16.29
N LEU A 7 -6.00 15.52 15.91
CA LEU A 7 -5.40 15.02 14.68
C LEU A 7 -5.10 13.51 14.76
N LEU A 8 -4.66 13.03 15.92
CA LEU A 8 -4.42 11.61 16.17
C LEU A 8 -5.74 10.82 16.21
N CYS A 9 -6.80 11.37 16.82
CA CYS A 9 -8.14 10.81 16.73
C CYS A 9 -8.67 10.82 15.29
N MET A 10 -8.43 11.89 14.51
CA MET A 10 -8.81 11.89 13.10
C MET A 10 -8.04 10.84 12.29
N LEU A 11 -6.74 10.66 12.48
CA LEU A 11 -5.97 9.64 11.78
C LEU A 11 -6.41 8.21 12.16
N ILE A 12 -6.67 7.95 13.43
CA ILE A 12 -7.13 6.64 13.90
C ILE A 12 -8.56 6.37 13.43
N VAL A 13 -9.44 7.37 13.46
CA VAL A 13 -10.80 7.26 12.89
C VAL A 13 -10.71 7.07 11.38
N PHE A 14 -9.85 7.79 10.65
CA PHE A 14 -9.65 7.58 9.22
C PHE A 14 -9.11 6.18 8.93
N LEU A 15 -8.13 5.69 9.67
CA LEU A 15 -7.54 4.36 9.47
C LEU A 15 -8.56 3.25 9.79
N LEU A 16 -9.31 3.37 10.88
CA LEU A 16 -10.36 2.41 11.25
C LEU A 16 -11.58 2.47 10.32
N VAL A 17 -11.93 3.67 9.83
CA VAL A 17 -12.99 3.87 8.83
C VAL A 17 -12.53 3.34 7.47
N SER A 18 -11.28 3.54 7.06
CA SER A 18 -10.69 2.93 5.87
C SER A 18 -10.71 1.41 5.94
N ILE A 19 -10.32 0.82 7.09
CA ILE A 19 -10.37 -0.63 7.30
C ILE A 19 -11.82 -1.15 7.29
N ALA A 20 -12.76 -0.46 7.93
CA ALA A 20 -14.17 -0.84 7.95
C ALA A 20 -14.88 -0.66 6.58
N LEU A 21 -14.41 0.26 5.73
CA LEU A 21 -14.99 0.54 4.42
C LEU A 21 -14.36 -0.32 3.31
N ILE A 22 -13.10 -0.74 3.44
CA ILE A 22 -12.49 -1.79 2.61
C ILE A 22 -13.27 -3.11 2.77
N VAL A 23 -13.83 -3.38 3.95
CA VAL A 23 -14.71 -4.54 4.21
C VAL A 23 -16.09 -4.40 3.56
N LYS A 24 -16.59 -3.17 3.31
CA LYS A 24 -17.93 -2.91 2.74
C LYS A 24 -17.96 -2.58 1.25
N GLY A 25 -16.82 -2.57 0.55
CA GLY A 25 -16.78 -2.25 -0.88
C GLY A 25 -17.21 -0.81 -1.23
N THR A 26 -17.44 0.03 -0.22
CA THR A 26 -17.75 1.45 -0.40
C THR A 26 -16.43 2.19 -0.49
N THR A 27 -16.01 2.49 -1.73
CA THR A 27 -15.03 3.54 -1.98
C THR A 27 -15.53 4.80 -1.27
N ILE A 28 -14.77 5.31 -0.29
CA ILE A 28 -14.88 6.73 0.05
C ILE A 28 -14.58 7.43 -1.28
N SER A 29 -15.60 8.02 -1.90
CA SER A 29 -15.34 9.02 -2.93
C SER A 29 -14.39 9.99 -2.27
N SER A 30 -13.13 10.05 -2.73
CA SER A 30 -12.22 11.10 -2.31
C SER A 30 -13.01 12.42 -2.35
N PRO A 31 -12.89 13.32 -1.35
CA PRO A 31 -13.53 14.63 -1.45
C PRO A 31 -13.25 15.16 -2.85
N ASP A 32 -14.30 15.62 -3.54
CA ASP A 32 -14.18 16.03 -4.94
C ASP A 32 -12.95 16.93 -5.05
N LYS A 33 -11.94 16.45 -5.79
CA LYS A 33 -10.62 17.10 -5.86
C LYS A 33 -10.79 18.56 -6.29
N LYS A 34 -11.80 18.83 -7.12
CA LYS A 34 -12.16 20.18 -7.53
C LYS A 34 -12.71 20.99 -6.36
N ALA A 35 -13.72 20.46 -5.67
CA ALA A 35 -14.32 21.13 -4.52
C ALA A 35 -13.30 21.42 -3.40
N LEU A 36 -12.32 20.53 -3.19
CA LEU A 36 -11.25 20.78 -2.23
C LEU A 36 -10.36 21.95 -2.66
N LEU A 37 -9.90 21.98 -3.92
CA LEU A 37 -9.10 23.12 -4.41
C LEU A 37 -9.89 24.43 -4.35
N GLU A 38 -11.15 24.40 -4.76
CA GLU A 38 -12.05 25.58 -4.75
C GLU A 38 -12.30 26.08 -3.32
N HIS A 39 -12.46 25.19 -2.35
CA HIS A 39 -12.57 25.55 -0.93
C HIS A 39 -11.34 26.34 -0.43
N TYR A 40 -10.15 25.98 -0.91
CA TYR A 40 -8.90 26.69 -0.59
C TYR A 40 -8.61 27.88 -1.52
N GLY A 41 -9.57 28.28 -2.35
CA GLY A 41 -9.47 29.47 -3.20
C GLY A 41 -8.71 29.27 -4.52
N TYR A 42 -8.41 28.02 -4.89
CA TYR A 42 -7.78 27.70 -6.17
C TYR A 42 -8.82 27.27 -7.18
N SER A 43 -8.84 27.89 -8.37
CA SER A 43 -9.71 27.41 -9.43
C SER A 43 -9.25 26.04 -9.91
N ALA A 44 -10.10 25.04 -9.75
CA ALA A 44 -9.82 23.71 -10.26
C ALA A 44 -9.98 23.62 -11.79
N ASN A 45 -10.30 24.70 -12.51
CA ASN A 45 -10.66 24.67 -13.93
C ASN A 45 -9.52 25.04 -14.87
N THR A 46 -8.48 25.74 -14.41
CA THR A 46 -7.35 26.16 -15.25
C THR A 46 -6.05 25.50 -14.80
N PRO A 47 -5.18 25.05 -15.72
CA PRO A 47 -3.88 24.49 -15.35
C PRO A 47 -3.04 25.43 -14.48
N GLU A 48 -3.11 26.75 -14.72
CA GLU A 48 -2.32 27.75 -14.00
C GLU A 48 -2.69 27.79 -12.51
N GLN A 49 -3.99 27.74 -12.19
CA GLN A 49 -4.47 27.75 -10.80
C GLN A 49 -4.20 26.42 -10.10
N ILE A 50 -4.26 25.30 -10.81
CA ILE A 50 -3.86 24.01 -10.27
C ILE A 50 -2.34 23.99 -10.01
N ILE A 51 -1.52 24.52 -10.91
CA ILE A 51 -0.07 24.65 -10.70
C ILE A 51 0.21 25.51 -9.47
N GLU A 52 -0.50 26.62 -9.27
CA GLU A 52 -0.32 27.45 -8.08
C GLU A 52 -0.71 26.71 -6.79
N ALA A 53 -1.77 25.88 -6.83
CA ALA A 53 -2.16 25.02 -5.72
C ALA A 53 -1.07 23.99 -5.32
N THR A 54 -0.18 23.60 -6.23
CA THR A 54 0.97 22.72 -5.91
C THR A 54 2.00 23.37 -4.98
N LYS A 55 1.91 24.68 -4.75
CA LYS A 55 2.78 25.44 -3.83
C LYS A 55 2.08 25.82 -2.52
N SER A 56 0.84 25.39 -2.32
CA SER A 56 0.07 25.71 -1.11
C SER A 56 0.81 25.29 0.17
N GLU A 57 0.65 26.06 1.25
CA GLU A 57 1.19 25.67 2.57
C GLU A 57 0.54 24.37 3.08
N ASN A 58 -0.70 24.09 2.67
CA ASN A 58 -1.40 22.87 3.03
C ASN A 58 -1.01 21.71 2.10
N TYR A 59 -0.36 20.68 2.66
CA TYR A 59 0.10 19.53 1.88
C TYR A 59 -1.05 18.74 1.23
N VAL A 60 -2.24 18.73 1.83
CA VAL A 60 -3.44 18.08 1.25
C VAL A 60 -3.86 18.78 -0.04
N VAL A 61 -3.75 20.11 -0.09
CA VAL A 61 -3.97 20.90 -1.31
C VAL A 61 -2.91 20.59 -2.34
N ARG A 62 -1.63 20.54 -1.95
CA ARG A 62 -0.53 20.18 -2.86
C ARG A 62 -0.74 18.80 -3.49
N LEU A 63 -1.04 17.78 -2.69
CA LEU A 63 -1.37 16.43 -3.16
C LEU A 63 -2.49 16.42 -4.20
N THR A 64 -3.60 17.06 -3.85
CA THR A 64 -4.80 17.12 -4.69
C THR A 64 -4.51 17.83 -6.01
N ALA A 65 -3.71 18.89 -5.96
CA ALA A 65 -3.26 19.62 -7.13
C ALA A 65 -2.39 18.77 -8.05
N LEU A 66 -1.41 18.01 -7.52
CA LEU A 66 -0.57 17.13 -8.33
C LEU A 66 -1.38 16.05 -9.05
N GLU A 67 -2.33 15.44 -8.35
CA GLU A 67 -3.22 14.43 -8.95
C GLU A 67 -4.09 15.03 -10.04
N LEU A 68 -4.75 16.17 -9.78
CA LEU A 68 -5.64 16.81 -10.74
C LEU A 68 -4.87 17.34 -11.95
N LEU A 69 -3.66 17.89 -11.74
CA LEU A 69 -2.79 18.37 -12.81
C LEU A 69 -2.37 17.22 -13.72
N THR A 70 -1.93 16.10 -13.14
CA THR A 70 -1.52 14.90 -13.88
C THR A 70 -2.68 14.34 -14.69
N GLN A 71 -3.86 14.20 -14.09
CA GLN A 71 -5.08 13.74 -14.76
C GLN A 71 -5.46 14.61 -15.97
N ARG A 72 -5.20 15.92 -15.91
CA ARG A 72 -5.58 16.87 -16.97
C ARG A 72 -4.54 17.05 -18.06
N THR A 73 -3.27 16.93 -17.70
CA THR A 73 -2.17 17.38 -18.56
C THR A 73 -1.18 16.26 -18.93
N GLY A 74 -1.32 15.08 -18.33
CA GLY A 74 -0.47 13.92 -18.59
C GLY A 74 1.00 14.26 -18.38
N GLU A 75 1.84 13.92 -19.36
CA GLU A 75 3.29 14.15 -19.36
C GLU A 75 3.69 15.62 -19.13
N LYS A 76 2.83 16.60 -19.46
CA LYS A 76 3.14 18.01 -19.21
C LYS A 76 3.24 18.34 -17.71
N ALA A 77 2.74 17.48 -16.82
CA ALA A 77 2.90 17.60 -15.37
C ALA A 77 4.29 17.18 -14.88
N ILE A 78 5.08 16.44 -15.66
CA ILE A 78 6.36 15.84 -15.24
C ILE A 78 7.32 16.86 -14.58
N PRO A 79 7.56 18.06 -15.14
CA PRO A 79 8.45 19.03 -14.49
C PRO A 79 7.98 19.45 -13.09
N ILE A 80 6.66 19.59 -12.90
CA ILE A 80 6.08 19.93 -11.59
C ILE A 80 6.21 18.75 -10.62
N LEU A 81 5.89 17.54 -11.07
CA LEU A 81 6.04 16.32 -10.27
C LEU A 81 7.49 16.11 -9.82
N LYS A 82 8.49 16.32 -10.70
CA LYS A 82 9.91 16.25 -10.36
C LYS A 82 10.31 17.27 -9.30
N GLY A 83 9.75 18.48 -9.35
CA GLY A 83 9.91 19.49 -8.30
C GLY A 83 9.39 19.00 -6.94
N SER A 84 8.22 18.36 -6.92
CA SER A 84 7.57 17.85 -5.72
C SER A 84 8.25 16.64 -5.07
N LEU A 85 9.25 16.02 -5.71
CA LEU A 85 10.09 14.99 -5.07
C LEU A 85 10.93 15.55 -3.91
N ASN A 86 11.09 16.87 -3.83
CA ASN A 86 11.83 17.54 -2.74
C ASN A 86 10.90 18.16 -1.68
N ASP A 87 9.61 17.86 -1.71
CA ASP A 87 8.64 18.39 -0.73
C ASP A 87 8.98 17.95 0.70
N LEU A 88 8.68 18.81 1.68
CA LEU A 88 8.89 18.52 3.10
C LEU A 88 8.02 17.35 3.58
N GLU A 89 6.82 17.22 3.03
CA GLU A 89 5.86 16.19 3.42
C GLU A 89 6.06 14.91 2.60
N PHE A 90 6.20 13.77 3.28
CA PHE A 90 6.42 12.49 2.63
C PHE A 90 5.27 12.13 1.68
N GLU A 91 4.04 12.39 2.10
CA GLU A 91 2.85 12.12 1.27
C GLU A 91 2.99 12.74 -0.12
N VAL A 92 3.44 14.00 -0.18
CA VAL A 92 3.60 14.74 -1.44
C VAL A 92 4.69 14.13 -2.30
N ARG A 93 5.84 13.79 -1.70
CA ARG A 93 6.95 13.14 -2.41
C ARG A 93 6.58 11.78 -2.96
N TRP A 94 5.94 10.94 -2.14
CA TRP A 94 5.46 9.63 -2.54
C TRP A 94 4.46 9.73 -3.68
N ARG A 95 3.49 10.64 -3.57
CA ARG A 95 2.48 10.83 -4.60
C ARG A 95 3.10 11.30 -5.91
N ALA A 96 4.06 12.23 -5.84
CA ALA A 96 4.79 12.70 -7.01
C ALA A 96 5.56 11.55 -7.69
N ALA A 97 6.28 10.73 -6.92
CA ALA A 97 7.01 9.58 -7.45
C ALA A 97 6.09 8.53 -8.09
N HIS A 98 4.97 8.22 -7.44
CA HIS A 98 3.96 7.30 -7.98
C HIS A 98 3.35 7.86 -9.28
N LEU A 99 2.95 9.14 -9.33
CA LEU A 99 2.38 9.76 -10.53
C LEU A 99 3.40 9.80 -11.69
N LEU A 100 4.69 10.05 -11.41
CA LEU A 100 5.74 9.92 -12.41
C LEU A 100 5.79 8.49 -12.98
N GLY A 101 5.71 7.47 -12.12
CA GLY A 101 5.65 6.08 -12.54
C GLY A 101 4.45 5.77 -13.44
N THR A 102 3.26 6.32 -13.14
CA THR A 102 2.08 6.16 -14.01
C THR A 102 2.20 6.85 -15.38
N LEU A 103 3.21 7.71 -15.55
CA LEU A 103 3.57 8.37 -16.80
C LEU A 103 4.86 7.78 -17.39
N ASP A 104 5.26 6.58 -16.97
CA ASP A 104 6.50 5.89 -17.37
C ASP A 104 7.81 6.67 -17.10
N ASP A 105 7.79 7.67 -16.22
CA ASP A 105 8.97 8.43 -15.79
C ASP A 105 9.55 7.85 -14.50
N LYS A 106 10.77 7.31 -14.58
CA LYS A 106 11.48 6.70 -13.43
C LYS A 106 12.18 7.70 -12.51
N GLY A 107 11.96 9.01 -12.68
CA GLY A 107 12.62 10.07 -11.91
C GLY A 107 12.35 10.05 -10.41
N GLY A 108 11.28 9.37 -9.97
CA GLY A 108 10.96 9.18 -8.55
C GLY A 108 11.84 8.16 -7.80
N LEU A 109 12.59 7.31 -8.51
CA LEU A 109 13.32 6.18 -7.91
C LEU A 109 14.32 6.62 -6.83
N GLU A 110 15.20 7.58 -7.12
CA GLU A 110 16.22 8.00 -6.15
C GLU A 110 15.61 8.55 -4.87
N ARG A 111 14.53 9.32 -5.00
CA ARG A 111 13.84 9.84 -3.83
C ARG A 111 13.22 8.74 -2.99
N MET A 112 12.54 7.78 -3.62
CA MET A 112 11.94 6.65 -2.91
C MET A 112 13.00 5.75 -2.26
N ARG A 113 14.19 5.58 -2.87
CA ARG A 113 15.32 4.87 -2.26
C ARG A 113 15.81 5.57 -0.99
N GLN A 114 15.87 6.91 -1.01
CA GLN A 114 16.25 7.69 0.16
C GLN A 114 15.20 7.58 1.26
N ASP A 115 13.92 7.78 0.94
CA ASP A 115 12.82 7.68 1.89
C ASP A 115 12.73 6.27 2.50
N LEU A 116 12.94 5.21 1.69
CA LEU A 116 13.01 3.83 2.18
C LEU A 116 14.12 3.64 3.23
N ARG A 117 15.34 4.13 2.96
CA ARG A 117 16.47 4.03 3.90
C ARG A 117 16.21 4.78 5.21
N GLU A 118 15.54 5.92 5.14
CA GLU A 118 15.21 6.73 6.31
C GLU A 118 14.12 6.07 7.18
N PHE A 119 13.09 5.52 6.56
CA PHE A 119 11.95 4.95 7.26
C PHE A 119 12.12 3.50 7.70
N ALA A 120 12.88 2.70 6.94
CA ALA A 120 13.18 1.30 7.22
C ALA A 120 14.69 1.04 7.23
N PRO A 121 15.45 1.66 8.15
CA PRO A 121 16.85 1.28 8.33
C PRO A 121 16.95 -0.22 8.65
N ASN A 122 18.02 -0.87 8.19
CA ASN A 122 18.22 -2.32 8.32
C ASN A 122 17.01 -3.14 7.84
N ASN A 123 16.41 -2.76 6.71
CA ASN A 123 15.21 -3.40 6.13
C ASN A 123 14.02 -3.48 7.10
N GLY A 124 13.92 -2.49 7.99
CA GLY A 124 12.82 -2.40 8.94
C GLY A 124 12.92 -3.36 10.12
N ALA A 125 14.05 -4.06 10.29
CA ALA A 125 14.31 -4.84 11.50
C ALA A 125 14.11 -3.97 12.76
N PRO A 126 13.59 -4.53 13.86
CA PRO A 126 13.54 -3.82 15.13
C PRO A 126 14.94 -3.33 15.50
N VAL A 127 15.05 -2.08 15.94
CA VAL A 127 16.27 -1.63 16.62
C VAL A 127 16.37 -2.45 17.91
N PRO A 128 17.54 -3.02 18.26
CA PRO A 128 17.71 -3.71 19.53
C PRO A 128 17.20 -2.84 20.67
N SER A 129 16.31 -3.40 21.51
CA SER A 129 15.80 -2.68 22.67
C SER A 129 16.96 -2.25 23.56
N ASP A 130 16.98 -0.99 24.00
CA ASP A 130 17.90 -0.55 25.05
C ASP A 130 17.59 -1.38 26.31
N PRO A 131 18.54 -2.16 26.85
CA PRO A 131 18.30 -3.01 28.01
C PRO A 131 17.91 -2.22 29.27
N ASN A 132 18.14 -0.90 29.30
CA ASN A 132 17.72 -0.01 30.39
C ASN A 132 16.31 0.56 30.20
N LEU A 133 15.71 0.39 29.02
CA LEU A 133 14.36 0.85 28.72
C LEU A 133 13.34 -0.15 29.29
N VAL A 134 12.94 0.07 30.53
CA VAL A 134 11.98 -0.79 31.25
C VAL A 134 10.60 -0.16 31.41
N ASP A 135 10.42 1.13 31.08
CA ASP A 135 9.11 1.79 31.12
C ASP A 135 8.21 1.27 29.97
N PRO A 136 7.08 0.60 30.28
CA PRO A 136 6.18 0.08 29.26
C PRO A 136 5.60 1.14 28.32
N ASN A 137 5.45 2.39 28.78
CA ASN A 137 4.91 3.47 27.97
C ASN A 137 5.92 3.95 26.93
N GLU A 138 7.19 4.08 27.31
CA GLU A 138 8.25 4.47 26.39
C GLU A 138 8.50 3.40 25.33
N ILE A 139 8.48 2.11 25.72
CA ILE A 139 8.56 0.98 24.79
C ILE A 139 7.43 1.08 23.75
N LYS A 140 6.18 1.24 24.20
CA LYS A 140 5.02 1.34 23.32
C LYS A 140 5.09 2.57 22.40
N GLU A 141 5.60 3.69 22.89
CA GLU A 141 5.80 4.90 22.08
C GLU A 141 6.84 4.66 20.98
N GLN A 142 7.97 4.02 21.30
CA GLN A 142 9.00 3.68 20.32
C GLN A 142 8.49 2.71 19.26
N GLU A 143 7.75 1.68 19.67
CA GLU A 143 7.08 0.76 18.75
C GLU A 143 6.09 1.50 17.85
N GLY A 144 5.27 2.40 18.41
CA GLY A 144 4.34 3.23 17.64
C GLY A 144 5.04 4.09 16.58
N LYS A 145 6.15 4.75 16.96
CA LYS A 145 6.96 5.56 16.02
C LYS A 145 7.59 4.69 14.93
N ARG A 146 8.16 3.53 15.29
CA ARG A 146 8.67 2.56 14.31
C ARG A 146 7.56 2.14 13.36
N ASN A 147 6.38 1.86 13.89
CA ASN A 147 5.27 1.36 13.10
C ASN A 147 4.77 2.36 12.06
N LEU A 148 4.70 3.64 12.43
CA LEU A 148 4.35 4.73 11.50
C LEU A 148 5.42 4.91 10.42
N ARG A 149 6.72 4.83 10.77
CA ARG A 149 7.80 4.90 9.77
C ARG A 149 7.72 3.72 8.79
N LEU A 150 7.53 2.49 9.28
CA LEU A 150 7.42 1.32 8.41
C LEU A 150 6.21 1.36 7.47
N TYR A 151 5.10 1.97 7.89
CA TYR A 151 3.98 2.22 7.00
C TYR A 151 4.40 3.11 5.80
N ASN A 152 5.12 4.20 6.06
CA ASN A 152 5.66 5.05 4.99
C ASN A 152 6.72 4.33 4.15
N ALA A 153 7.56 3.50 4.78
CA ALA A 153 8.55 2.69 4.09
C ALA A 153 7.91 1.73 3.09
N LEU A 154 6.82 1.05 3.46
CA LEU A 154 6.09 0.14 2.56
C LEU A 154 5.46 0.87 1.37
N ARG A 155 5.02 2.11 1.56
CA ARG A 155 4.52 2.94 0.46
C ARG A 155 5.61 3.38 -0.50
N ALA A 156 6.79 3.73 -0.01
CA ALA A 156 7.97 3.97 -0.85
C ALA A 156 8.42 2.67 -1.56
N ALA A 157 8.43 1.56 -0.83
CA ALA A 157 8.76 0.24 -1.36
C ALA A 157 7.83 -0.19 -2.49
N LYS A 158 6.53 0.10 -2.40
CA LYS A 158 5.58 -0.15 -3.48
C LYS A 158 6.01 0.55 -4.78
N VAL A 159 6.25 1.86 -4.74
CA VAL A 159 6.69 2.62 -5.91
C VAL A 159 8.02 2.09 -6.46
N LEU A 160 8.95 1.74 -5.58
CA LEU A 160 10.22 1.13 -5.97
C LEU A 160 10.01 -0.18 -6.74
N ALA A 161 9.20 -1.08 -6.19
CA ALA A 161 8.95 -2.37 -6.81
C ALA A 161 8.19 -2.26 -8.14
N GLU A 162 7.17 -1.39 -8.23
CA GLU A 162 6.45 -1.09 -9.47
C GLU A 162 7.37 -0.59 -10.60
N LEU A 163 8.46 0.10 -10.23
CA LEU A 163 9.44 0.65 -11.18
C LEU A 163 10.65 -0.26 -11.42
N GLY A 164 10.69 -1.44 -10.82
CA GLY A 164 11.74 -2.46 -10.99
C GLY A 164 12.92 -2.34 -10.07
N ASP A 165 12.73 -1.81 -8.88
CA ASP A 165 13.74 -1.77 -7.84
C ASP A 165 13.48 -2.82 -6.75
N ARG A 166 14.38 -3.81 -6.70
CA ARG A 166 14.33 -4.96 -5.80
C ARG A 166 14.06 -4.63 -4.34
N ARG A 167 14.59 -3.52 -3.84
CA ARG A 167 14.49 -3.17 -2.42
C ARG A 167 13.05 -3.01 -1.97
N GLY A 168 12.17 -2.57 -2.89
CA GLY A 168 10.75 -2.48 -2.64
C GLY A 168 10.14 -3.86 -2.34
N TYR A 169 10.46 -4.83 -3.20
CA TYR A 169 10.06 -6.22 -3.02
C TYR A 169 10.65 -6.82 -1.74
N GLU A 170 11.94 -6.63 -1.45
CA GLU A 170 12.61 -7.19 -0.27
C GLU A 170 11.96 -6.74 1.04
N LEU A 171 11.66 -5.43 1.17
CA LEU A 171 10.97 -4.93 2.35
C LEU A 171 9.56 -5.51 2.46
N ALA A 172 8.80 -5.53 1.36
CA ALA A 172 7.46 -6.10 1.36
C ALA A 172 7.47 -7.58 1.73
N ALA A 173 8.38 -8.38 1.18
CA ALA A 173 8.51 -9.79 1.50
C ALA A 173 8.85 -10.02 2.98
N GLY A 174 9.85 -9.31 3.50
CA GLY A 174 10.23 -9.40 4.91
C GLY A 174 9.11 -9.00 5.86
N MET A 175 8.43 -7.87 5.58
CA MET A 175 7.33 -7.40 6.43
C MET A 175 6.08 -8.29 6.32
N ALA A 176 5.81 -8.91 5.18
CA ALA A 176 4.69 -9.83 5.03
C ALA A 176 4.89 -11.11 5.85
N LEU A 177 6.13 -11.65 5.89
CA LEU A 177 6.46 -12.88 6.62
C LEU A 177 6.70 -12.65 8.11
N GLU A 178 7.43 -11.59 8.47
CA GLU A 178 8.00 -11.41 9.82
C GLU A 178 7.52 -10.14 10.54
N GLY A 179 6.67 -9.34 9.89
CA GLY A 179 6.16 -8.09 10.48
C GLY A 179 5.42 -8.32 11.80
N SER A 180 5.84 -7.63 12.86
CA SER A 180 5.24 -7.77 14.19
C SER A 180 3.87 -7.09 14.31
N TRP A 181 3.59 -6.10 13.46
CA TRP A 181 2.34 -5.35 13.48
C TRP A 181 1.43 -5.74 12.32
N VAL A 182 0.18 -6.09 12.63
CA VAL A 182 -0.80 -6.57 11.65
C VAL A 182 -0.97 -5.61 10.47
N LEU A 183 -1.01 -4.29 10.71
CA LEU A 183 -1.16 -3.32 9.62
C LEU A 183 0.05 -3.27 8.68
N GLN A 184 1.27 -3.48 9.18
CA GLN A 184 2.45 -3.61 8.31
C GLN A 184 2.33 -4.83 7.40
N ARG A 185 1.92 -5.96 7.97
CA ARG A 185 1.73 -7.18 7.19
C ARG A 185 0.67 -6.98 6.11
N TYR A 186 -0.39 -6.24 6.41
CA TYR A 186 -1.44 -5.91 5.43
C TYR A 186 -0.89 -5.08 4.27
N GLU A 187 -0.18 -3.99 4.56
CA GLU A 187 0.41 -3.14 3.52
C GLU A 187 1.47 -3.88 2.70
N ALA A 188 2.23 -4.77 3.35
CA ALA A 188 3.24 -5.61 2.70
C ALA A 188 2.61 -6.65 1.77
N ILE A 189 1.57 -7.35 2.22
CA ILE A 189 0.78 -8.28 1.39
C ILE A 189 0.16 -7.55 0.20
N PHE A 190 -0.45 -6.38 0.43
CA PHE A 190 -1.02 -5.58 -0.65
C PHE A 190 0.03 -5.16 -1.68
N THR A 191 1.21 -4.74 -1.21
CA THR A 191 2.34 -4.41 -2.08
C THR A 191 2.76 -5.61 -2.93
N LEU A 192 2.90 -6.80 -2.35
CA LEU A 192 3.22 -8.03 -3.09
C LEU A 192 2.15 -8.40 -4.13
N ILE A 193 0.86 -8.19 -3.81
CA ILE A 193 -0.25 -8.41 -4.75
C ILE A 193 -0.15 -7.47 -5.95
N GLU A 194 0.11 -6.18 -5.73
CA GLU A 194 0.25 -5.20 -6.81
C GLU A 194 1.48 -5.51 -7.68
N ILE A 195 2.58 -5.95 -7.06
CA ILE A 195 3.78 -6.43 -7.75
C ILE A 195 3.45 -7.65 -8.62
N ALA A 196 2.72 -8.64 -8.08
CA ALA A 196 2.30 -9.82 -8.84
C ALA A 196 1.40 -9.45 -10.03
N LYS A 197 0.48 -8.49 -9.82
CA LYS A 197 -0.46 -8.01 -10.84
C LYS A 197 0.21 -7.24 -11.98
N ALA A 198 1.28 -6.46 -11.68
CA ALA A 198 2.03 -5.72 -12.69
C ALA A 198 2.73 -6.62 -13.72
N GLY A 199 2.79 -7.93 -13.46
CA GLY A 199 3.29 -8.94 -14.40
C GLY A 199 4.81 -9.06 -14.45
N GLU A 200 5.24 -10.10 -15.14
CA GLU A 200 6.62 -10.61 -15.19
C GLU A 200 7.71 -9.62 -15.62
N THR A 201 7.38 -8.60 -16.42
CA THR A 201 8.35 -7.73 -17.10
C THR A 201 9.29 -6.93 -16.18
N VAL A 202 8.87 -6.69 -14.94
CA VAL A 202 9.64 -5.93 -13.95
C VAL A 202 10.52 -6.85 -13.06
N LEU A 203 10.19 -8.15 -12.97
CA LEU A 203 10.70 -9.08 -11.95
C LEU A 203 11.49 -10.28 -12.52
N GLN A 204 11.28 -10.61 -13.81
CA GLN A 204 11.92 -11.76 -14.46
C GLN A 204 13.44 -11.66 -14.55
N ALA A 205 14.01 -10.46 -14.54
CA ALA A 205 15.45 -10.27 -14.55
C ALA A 205 16.12 -10.64 -13.20
N GLU A 206 15.35 -10.69 -12.11
CA GLU A 206 15.89 -10.82 -10.74
C GLU A 206 15.33 -12.01 -9.93
N LEU A 207 14.58 -12.93 -10.57
CA LEU A 207 14.00 -14.13 -9.94
C LEU A 207 13.15 -13.82 -8.69
N LEU A 208 12.41 -12.70 -8.71
CA LEU A 208 11.50 -12.33 -7.62
C LEU A 208 10.14 -12.97 -7.85
N ASP A 209 9.61 -13.66 -6.83
CA ASP A 209 8.33 -14.36 -6.91
C ASP A 209 7.40 -13.91 -5.76
N PRO A 210 6.59 -12.86 -5.99
CA PRO A 210 5.63 -12.39 -4.99
C PRO A 210 4.57 -13.45 -4.66
N VAL A 211 4.19 -14.31 -5.62
CA VAL A 211 3.19 -15.38 -5.40
C VAL A 211 3.74 -16.43 -4.44
N PHE A 212 5.00 -16.80 -4.57
CA PHE A 212 5.69 -17.68 -3.62
C PHE A 212 5.66 -17.11 -2.19
N ILE A 213 5.96 -15.82 -2.03
CA ILE A 213 5.90 -15.18 -0.71
C ILE A 213 4.47 -15.15 -0.16
N LEU A 214 3.47 -14.85 -1.00
CA LEU A 214 2.06 -14.85 -0.59
C LEU A 214 1.60 -16.26 -0.18
N CYS A 215 2.05 -17.31 -0.86
CA CYS A 215 1.82 -18.71 -0.46
C CYS A 215 2.49 -19.02 0.89
N ALA A 216 3.74 -18.63 1.09
CA ALA A 216 4.45 -18.83 2.36
C ALA A 216 3.75 -18.13 3.53
N VAL A 217 3.21 -16.92 3.32
CA VAL A 217 2.36 -16.24 4.31
C VAL A 217 1.10 -17.06 4.57
N ALA A 218 0.39 -17.49 3.53
CA ALA A 218 -0.82 -18.29 3.64
C ALA A 218 -0.61 -19.60 4.44
N GLU A 219 0.52 -20.26 4.26
CA GLU A 219 0.85 -21.53 4.94
C GLU A 219 1.25 -21.33 6.40
N SER A 220 2.06 -20.31 6.69
CA SER A 220 2.69 -20.12 8.01
C SER A 220 1.89 -19.27 8.99
N GLU A 221 0.92 -18.49 8.49
CA GLU A 221 0.20 -17.51 9.30
C GLU A 221 -0.66 -18.15 10.41
N LYS A 222 -0.57 -17.56 11.60
CA LYS A 222 -1.35 -17.94 12.79
C LYS A 222 -2.47 -16.94 13.08
N ASN A 223 -2.33 -15.69 12.61
CA ASN A 223 -3.33 -14.66 12.78
C ASN A 223 -4.41 -14.77 11.69
N GLU A 224 -5.59 -15.25 12.08
CA GLU A 224 -6.73 -15.43 11.17
C GLU A 224 -7.13 -14.14 10.42
N HIS A 225 -6.95 -12.95 11.02
CA HIS A 225 -7.29 -11.69 10.36
C HIS A 225 -6.38 -11.41 9.15
N VAL A 226 -5.11 -11.81 9.22
CA VAL A 226 -4.18 -11.71 8.08
C VAL A 226 -4.58 -12.66 6.98
N ILE A 227 -5.01 -13.88 7.30
CA ILE A 227 -5.54 -14.81 6.30
C ILE A 227 -6.82 -14.30 5.65
N TYR A 228 -7.77 -13.79 6.43
CA TYR A 228 -9.01 -13.26 5.87
C TYR A 228 -8.74 -12.08 4.94
N LEU A 229 -7.81 -11.20 5.32
CA LEU A 229 -7.38 -10.11 4.44
C LEU A 229 -6.70 -10.64 3.19
N LEU A 230 -5.70 -11.52 3.32
CA LEU A 230 -4.96 -12.10 2.20
C LEU A 230 -5.91 -12.74 1.18
N THR A 231 -6.74 -13.68 1.63
CA THR A 231 -7.68 -14.42 0.78
C THR A 231 -8.75 -13.53 0.14
N ASN A 232 -9.18 -12.47 0.82
CA ASN A 232 -10.08 -11.46 0.25
C ASN A 232 -9.38 -10.55 -0.77
N GLN A 233 -8.10 -10.21 -0.58
CA GLN A 233 -7.38 -9.32 -1.51
C GLN A 233 -6.91 -10.08 -2.76
N VAL A 234 -6.39 -11.29 -2.64
CA VAL A 234 -5.90 -12.06 -3.80
C VAL A 234 -7.03 -12.38 -4.77
N GLN A 235 -8.21 -12.81 -4.29
CA GLN A 235 -9.35 -13.10 -5.17
C GLN A 235 -9.89 -11.87 -5.91
N LYS A 236 -9.62 -10.66 -5.41
CA LYS A 236 -10.11 -9.40 -6.00
C LYS A 236 -9.13 -8.81 -7.01
N ASN A 237 -7.83 -9.08 -6.85
CA ASN A 237 -6.78 -8.35 -7.54
C ASN A 237 -5.91 -9.22 -8.45
N LEU A 238 -5.87 -10.53 -8.23
CA LEU A 238 -5.12 -11.48 -9.06
C LEU A 238 -6.06 -12.30 -9.94
N ASP A 239 -5.50 -12.92 -10.98
CA ASP A 239 -6.21 -13.89 -11.81
C ASP A 239 -6.67 -15.10 -10.99
N ASP A 240 -7.66 -15.83 -11.51
CA ASP A 240 -8.30 -16.93 -10.79
C ASP A 240 -7.33 -18.06 -10.46
N ASP A 241 -6.36 -18.37 -11.34
CA ASP A 241 -5.38 -19.44 -11.12
C ASP A 241 -4.44 -19.11 -9.96
N THR A 242 -3.84 -17.92 -10.00
CA THR A 242 -2.96 -17.43 -8.94
C THR A 242 -3.72 -17.30 -7.61
N ALA A 243 -4.95 -16.79 -7.64
CA ALA A 243 -5.77 -16.66 -6.45
C ALA A 243 -6.11 -18.04 -5.85
N ILE A 244 -6.49 -19.02 -6.66
CA ILE A 244 -6.75 -20.41 -6.23
C ILE A 244 -5.51 -20.97 -5.54
N GLN A 245 -4.32 -20.86 -6.16
CA GLN A 245 -3.07 -21.37 -5.59
C GLN A 245 -2.83 -20.85 -4.16
N ILE A 246 -2.93 -19.53 -3.95
CA ILE A 246 -2.67 -18.91 -2.64
C ILE A 246 -3.76 -19.27 -1.62
N ILE A 247 -5.02 -19.30 -2.03
CA ILE A 247 -6.14 -19.62 -1.14
C ILE A 247 -6.11 -21.10 -0.72
N GLU A 248 -5.70 -22.00 -1.61
CA GLU A 248 -5.49 -23.42 -1.29
C GLU A 248 -4.36 -23.62 -0.29
N ALA A 249 -3.25 -22.89 -0.45
CA ALA A 249 -2.15 -22.88 0.52
C ALA A 249 -2.65 -22.49 1.92
N ALA A 250 -3.51 -21.46 2.02
CA ALA A 250 -4.12 -21.04 3.27
C ALA A 250 -5.06 -22.11 3.83
N LYS A 251 -5.91 -22.72 3.00
CA LYS A 251 -6.85 -23.77 3.40
C LYS A 251 -6.15 -24.97 4.00
N ASN A 252 -5.03 -25.38 3.41
CA ASN A 252 -4.25 -26.55 3.82
C ASN A 252 -3.32 -26.26 5.01
N SER A 253 -3.22 -25.00 5.45
CA SER A 253 -2.40 -24.61 6.59
C SER A 253 -2.85 -25.32 7.88
N HIS A 254 -1.86 -25.89 8.57
CA HIS A 254 -2.06 -26.53 9.86
C HIS A 254 -2.21 -25.51 11.01
N ASN A 255 -1.86 -24.24 10.75
CA ASN A 255 -1.91 -23.16 11.74
C ASN A 255 -3.31 -22.56 11.93
N LEU A 256 -4.25 -22.83 11.01
CA LEU A 256 -5.60 -22.27 11.07
C LEU A 256 -6.56 -23.12 11.89
N SER A 257 -7.48 -22.45 12.59
CA SER A 257 -8.62 -23.11 13.21
C SER A 257 -9.54 -23.71 12.15
N GLU A 258 -10.32 -24.71 12.55
CA GLU A 258 -11.33 -25.31 11.66
C GLU A 258 -12.35 -24.27 11.17
N LYS A 259 -12.68 -23.28 12.01
CA LYS A 259 -13.55 -22.15 11.64
C LYS A 259 -12.90 -21.30 10.56
N ALA A 260 -11.64 -20.94 10.71
CA ALA A 260 -10.91 -20.15 9.72
C ALA A 260 -10.81 -20.89 8.38
N ARG A 261 -10.50 -22.20 8.39
CA ARG A 261 -10.47 -23.03 7.17
C ARG A 261 -11.82 -23.04 6.45
N ARG A 262 -12.95 -23.06 7.17
CA ARG A 262 -14.29 -22.93 6.55
C ARG A 262 -14.49 -21.60 5.85
N VAL A 263 -14.02 -20.48 6.43
CA VAL A 263 -14.11 -19.16 5.79
C VAL A 263 -13.23 -19.11 4.54
N VAL A 264 -12.01 -19.63 4.62
CA VAL A 264 -11.11 -19.74 3.46
C VAL A 264 -11.73 -20.59 2.36
N GLN A 265 -12.41 -21.70 2.70
CA GLN A 265 -13.13 -22.54 1.75
C GLN A 265 -14.21 -21.76 0.99
N ILE A 266 -14.97 -20.90 1.66
CA ILE A 266 -15.99 -20.07 1.00
C ILE A 266 -15.35 -19.19 -0.08
N TYR A 267 -14.22 -18.56 0.22
CA TYR A 267 -13.50 -17.76 -0.78
C TYR A 267 -12.99 -18.62 -1.93
N LEU A 268 -12.46 -19.81 -1.65
CA LEU A 268 -12.02 -20.74 -2.68
C LEU A 268 -13.15 -21.16 -3.62
N ASP A 269 -14.33 -21.48 -3.06
CA ASP A 269 -15.52 -21.87 -3.82
C ASP A 269 -16.01 -20.73 -4.73
N ILE A 270 -15.93 -19.48 -4.26
CA ILE A 270 -16.27 -18.28 -5.06
C ILE A 270 -15.34 -18.17 -6.27
N VAL A 271 -14.03 -18.31 -6.08
CA VAL A 271 -13.07 -18.21 -7.20
C VAL A 271 -13.26 -19.35 -8.20
N TRP A 272 -13.43 -20.59 -7.72
CA TRP A 272 -13.71 -21.73 -8.60
C TRP A 272 -14.99 -21.56 -9.42
N ALA A 273 -16.07 -21.06 -8.81
CA ALA A 273 -17.32 -20.79 -9.51
C ALA A 273 -17.15 -19.70 -10.59
N ARG A 274 -16.40 -18.62 -10.27
CA ARG A 274 -16.08 -17.55 -11.23
C ARG A 274 -15.28 -18.09 -12.41
N LYS A 275 -14.24 -18.88 -12.16
CA LYS A 275 -13.40 -19.49 -13.19
C LYS A 275 -14.21 -20.40 -14.12
N LYS A 276 -15.00 -21.32 -13.55
CA LYS A 276 -15.87 -22.21 -14.31
C LYS A 276 -16.85 -21.44 -15.20
N ALA A 277 -17.49 -20.40 -14.67
CA ALA A 277 -18.41 -19.57 -15.43
C ALA A 277 -17.72 -18.82 -16.60
N ALA A 278 -16.44 -18.48 -16.47
CA ALA A 278 -15.66 -17.89 -17.56
C ALA A 278 -15.30 -18.93 -18.64
N GLU A 279 -14.91 -20.14 -18.24
CA GLU A 279 -14.61 -21.25 -19.16
C GLU A 279 -15.83 -21.71 -19.96
N ASP A 280 -17.00 -21.78 -19.32
CA ASP A 280 -18.24 -22.16 -19.99
C ASP A 280 -18.65 -21.11 -21.06
N LYS A 281 -18.46 -19.82 -20.78
CA LYS A 281 -18.70 -18.73 -21.76
C LYS A 281 -17.75 -18.74 -22.97
N LEU A 282 -16.59 -19.38 -22.87
CA LEU A 282 -15.64 -19.49 -23.99
C LEU A 282 -16.00 -20.66 -24.93
N LYS A 283 -16.89 -21.56 -24.51
CA LYS A 283 -17.34 -22.73 -25.27
C LYS A 283 -18.63 -22.48 -26.05
N ASP A 284 -19.39 -21.43 -25.69
CA ASP A 284 -20.59 -20.94 -26.38
C ASP A 284 -20.24 -19.90 -27.47
#